data_AF-A0A948YS20-F1
#
_entry.id   AF-A0A948YS20-F1
#
_cell.length_a   1.000
_cell.length_b   1.000
_cell.length_c   1.000
_cell.angle_alpha   90.00
_cell.angle_beta   90.00
_cell.angle_gamma   90.00
#
_symmetry.space_group_name_H-M   'P 1'
#
loop_
_entity.id
_entity.type
_entity.pdbx_description
1 polymer ?
#
loop_
_entity_poly.entity_id
_entity_poly.type
_entity_poly.pdbx_seq_one_letter_code
_entity_poly.pdbx_strand_id
1 'polypeptide(L)' 'MNLREMAYKAGRWAERIRWRVWNKHLLLFWHRLWIRRNEFHGSLRLDADALMVMNKKERGRYVKDLFRRRRIAHEADGP' A
#
# COMPACT_ATOMS: atom_id res chain seq x y z
N MET A 1 32.01 -8.58 10.91
CA MET A 1 30.99 -7.70 10.30
C MET A 1 31.66 -6.37 9.96
N ASN A 2 31.71 -6.00 8.69
CA ASN A 2 32.46 -4.83 8.17
C ASN A 2 31.57 -3.57 8.12
N LEU A 3 32.16 -2.37 8.26
CA LEU A 3 31.55 -1.06 7.99
C LEU A 3 30.65 -1.04 6.74
N ARG A 4 31.04 -1.70 5.65
CA ARG A 4 30.26 -1.79 4.39
C ARG A 4 28.96 -2.59 4.53
N GLU A 5 28.99 -3.67 5.31
CA GLU A 5 27.77 -4.45 5.63
C GLU A 5 26.84 -3.66 6.57
N MET A 6 27.40 -2.91 7.51
CA MET A 6 26.62 -2.08 8.44
C MET A 6 25.91 -0.95 7.70
N ALA A 7 26.60 -0.27 6.77
CA ALA A 7 26.01 0.75 5.91
C ALA A 7 24.89 0.18 5.00
N TYR A 8 25.10 -1.00 4.41
CA TYR A 8 24.08 -1.66 3.60
C TYR A 8 22.84 -2.03 4.41
N LYS A 9 23.02 -2.60 5.60
CA LYS A 9 21.91 -2.91 6.53
C LYS A 9 21.15 -1.64 6.95
N ALA A 10 21.86 -0.56 7.25
CA ALA A 10 21.26 0.72 7.62
C ALA A 10 20.41 1.31 6.48
N GLY A 11 20.90 1.27 5.24
CA GLY A 11 20.15 1.72 4.06
C GLY A 11 18.86 0.93 3.83
N ARG A 12 18.94 -0.41 3.90
CA ARG A 12 17.77 -1.30 3.80
C ARG A 12 16.75 -1.06 4.92
N TRP A 13 17.21 -0.69 6.12
CA TRP A 13 16.34 -0.40 7.25
C TRP A 13 15.62 0.94 7.08
N ALA A 14 16.33 1.97 6.62
CA ALA A 14 15.74 3.27 6.29
C ALA A 14 14.68 3.17 5.18
N GLU A 15 14.95 2.38 4.13
CA GLU A 15 13.94 2.09 3.10
C GLU A 15 12.70 1.41 3.69
N ARG A 16 12.88 0.35 4.49
CA ARG A 16 11.74 -0.33 5.14
C ARG A 16 10.88 0.62 5.97
N ILE A 17 11.50 1.56 6.69
CA ILE A 17 10.77 2.59 7.43
C ILE A 17 10.02 3.51 6.48
N ARG A 18 10.68 4.00 5.43
CA ARG A 18 10.04 4.84 4.40
C ARG A 18 8.82 4.15 3.82
N TRP A 19 8.93 2.87 3.45
CA TRP A 19 7.82 2.06 2.94
C TRP A 19 6.70 1.85 3.97
N ARG A 20 7.02 1.66 5.25
CA ARG A 20 6.00 1.56 6.32
C ARG A 20 5.25 2.86 6.54
N VAL A 21 5.98 3.98 6.55
CA VAL A 21 5.42 5.33 6.69
C VAL A 21 4.55 5.65 5.47
N TRP A 22 5.07 5.42 4.26
CA TRP A 22 4.33 5.53 3.01
C TRP A 22 3.06 4.68 3.02
N ASN A 23 3.13 3.42 3.45
CA ASN A 23 1.95 2.55 3.58
C ASN A 23 0.89 3.09 4.55
N LYS A 24 1.31 3.65 5.70
CA LYS A 24 0.37 4.27 6.65
C LYS A 24 -0.26 5.54 6.06
N HIS A 25 0.52 6.38 5.38
CA HIS A 25 -0.01 7.56 4.70
C HIS A 25 -0.90 7.21 3.52
N LEU A 26 -0.55 6.20 2.73
CA LEU A 26 -1.40 5.63 1.69
C LEU A 26 -2.71 5.17 2.31
N LEU A 27 -2.70 4.33 3.36
CA LEU A 27 -3.92 3.89 4.06
C LEU A 27 -4.79 5.08 4.50
N LEU A 28 -4.20 6.11 5.11
CA LEU A 28 -4.92 7.32 5.51
C LEU A 28 -5.46 8.10 4.30
N PHE A 29 -4.68 8.19 3.22
CA PHE A 29 -5.08 8.86 1.99
C PHE A 29 -6.20 8.09 1.28
N TRP A 30 -6.13 6.75 1.24
CA TRP A 30 -7.17 5.86 0.73
C TRP A 30 -8.49 6.01 1.46
N HIS A 31 -8.45 6.15 2.78
CA HIS A 31 -9.65 6.43 3.56
C HIS A 31 -10.31 7.76 3.15
N ARG A 32 -9.54 8.74 2.65
CA ARG A 32 -10.06 9.99 2.10
C ARG A 32 -10.49 9.90 0.64
N LEU A 33 -10.03 8.89 -0.11
CA LEU A 33 -10.34 8.68 -1.53
C LEU A 33 -11.69 8.00 -1.79
N TRP A 34 -12.68 8.16 -0.91
CA TRP A 34 -14.09 7.74 -1.09
C TRP A 34 -14.80 8.37 -2.31
N ILE A 35 -14.07 9.05 -3.19
CA ILE A 35 -14.56 9.77 -4.36
C ILE A 35 -13.73 9.36 -5.58
N ARG A 36 -13.75 8.08 -5.95
CA ARG A 36 -13.22 7.63 -7.25
C ARG A 36 -14.34 6.93 -7.99
N ARG A 37 -14.79 7.53 -9.10
CA ARG A 37 -15.83 6.96 -9.97
C ARG A 37 -15.36 5.66 -10.65
N ASN A 38 -14.08 5.55 -10.95
CA ASN A 38 -13.55 4.47 -11.79
C ASN A 38 -12.77 3.42 -10.99
N GLU A 39 -13.15 2.15 -11.13
CA GLU A 39 -12.53 1.01 -10.45
C GLU A 39 -11.12 0.65 -10.97
N PHE A 40 -10.80 1.04 -12.20
CA PHE A 40 -9.50 0.87 -12.85
C PHE A 40 -8.52 2.01 -12.58
N HIS A 41 -8.92 3.00 -11.77
CA HIS A 41 -8.03 4.10 -11.42
C HIS A 41 -6.72 3.55 -10.85
N GLY A 42 -5.57 4.08 -11.31
CA GLY A 42 -4.24 3.55 -10.95
C GLY A 42 -3.99 3.46 -9.44
N SER A 43 -4.73 4.27 -8.69
CA SER A 43 -4.77 4.22 -7.26
C SER A 43 -5.31 2.86 -6.73
N LEU A 44 -6.36 2.29 -7.32
CA LEU A 44 -6.92 0.99 -6.91
C LEU A 44 -6.12 -0.21 -7.43
N ARG A 45 -4.89 -0.01 -7.94
CA ARG A 45 -4.00 -1.12 -8.30
C ARG A 45 -3.30 -1.67 -7.06
N LEU A 46 -2.92 -2.94 -7.17
CA LEU A 46 -2.14 -3.61 -6.14
C LEU A 46 -0.72 -3.02 -6.16
N ASP A 47 -0.25 -2.57 -4.99
CA ASP A 47 1.10 -2.05 -4.82
C ASP A 47 2.00 -3.20 -4.32
N ALA A 48 2.81 -3.74 -5.24
CA ALA A 48 3.67 -4.89 -4.97
C ALA A 48 4.77 -4.55 -3.95
N ASP A 49 5.33 -3.34 -4.00
CA ASP A 49 6.39 -2.91 -3.10
C ASP A 49 5.86 -2.70 -1.68
N ALA A 50 4.66 -2.12 -1.58
CA ALA A 50 3.92 -2.03 -0.32
C ALA A 50 3.69 -3.42 0.31
N LEU A 51 3.32 -4.42 -0.48
CA LEU A 51 3.10 -5.79 0.00
C LEU A 51 4.39 -6.47 0.48
N MET A 52 5.54 -6.16 -0.13
CA MET A 52 6.82 -6.75 0.26
C MET A 52 7.20 -6.44 1.70
N VAL A 53 6.84 -5.26 2.22
CA VAL A 53 7.17 -4.85 3.59
C VAL A 53 6.10 -5.19 4.64
N MET A 54 4.93 -5.66 4.20
CA MET A 54 3.82 -6.06 5.07
C MET A 54 3.94 -7.51 5.53
N ASN A 55 3.55 -7.78 6.77
CA ASN A 55 3.35 -9.14 7.27
C ASN A 55 2.04 -9.75 6.72
N LYS A 56 1.85 -11.07 6.90
CA LYS A 56 0.68 -11.80 6.36
C LYS A 56 -0.66 -11.19 6.78
N LYS A 57 -0.78 -10.73 8.03
CA LYS A 57 -2.01 -10.13 8.56
C LYS A 57 -2.28 -8.75 7.93
N GLU A 58 -1.24 -7.94 7.76
CA GLU A 58 -1.29 -6.65 7.08
C GLU A 58 -1.67 -6.80 5.61
N ARG A 59 -1.05 -7.76 4.90
CA ARG A 59 -1.39 -8.08 3.50
C ARG A 59 -2.88 -8.45 3.36
N GLY A 60 -3.39 -9.30 4.25
CA GLY A 60 -4.81 -9.68 4.23
C GLY A 60 -5.75 -8.49 4.42
N ARG A 61 -5.43 -7.58 5.35
CA ARG A 61 -6.20 -6.34 5.56
C ARG A 61 -6.12 -5.42 4.34
N TYR A 62 -4.93 -5.24 3.77
CA TYR A 62 -4.70 -4.42 2.59
C TYR A 62 -5.51 -4.92 1.39
N VAL A 63 -5.43 -6.22 1.08
CA VAL A 63 -6.15 -6.83 -0.05
C VAL A 63 -7.67 -6.72 0.16
N LYS A 64 -8.17 -7.05 1.36
CA LYS A 64 -9.60 -6.94 1.69
C LYS A 64 -10.11 -5.51 1.51
N ASP A 65 -9.34 -4.52 1.97
CA ASP A 65 -9.72 -3.11 1.84
C ASP A 65 -9.63 -2.61 0.38
N LEU A 66 -8.65 -3.08 -0.39
CA LEU A 66 -8.53 -2.80 -1.83
C LEU A 66 -9.75 -3.33 -2.60
N PHE A 67 -10.15 -4.58 -2.37
CA PHE A 67 -11.35 -5.17 -2.98
C PHE A 67 -12.61 -4.41 -2.60
N ARG A 68 -12.78 -4.05 -1.32
CA ARG A 68 -13.90 -3.22 -0.86
C ARG A 68 -13.95 -1.89 -1.63
N ARG A 69 -12.81 -1.22 -1.79
CA ARG A 69 -12.71 0.06 -2.51
C ARG A 69 -13.00 -0.07 -4.01
N ARG A 70 -12.52 -1.13 -4.66
CA ARG A 70 -12.86 -1.43 -6.06
C ARG A 70 -14.36 -1.65 -6.24
N ARG A 71 -14.97 -2.44 -5.36
CA ARG A 71 -16.41 -2.70 -5.42
C ARG A 71 -17.24 -1.41 -5.29
N ILE A 72 -16.88 -0.54 -4.35
CA ILE A 72 -17.53 0.78 -4.20
C ILE A 72 -17.35 1.63 -5.46
N ALA A 73 -16.15 1.64 -6.06
CA ALA A 73 -15.89 2.37 -7.29
C ALA A 73 -16.71 1.81 -8.47
N HIS A 74 -16.78 0.49 -8.61
CA HIS A 74 -17.60 -0.18 -9.63
C HIS A 74 -19.09 0.15 -9.48
N GLU A 75 -19.62 0.11 -8.25
CA GLU A 75 -21.00 0.52 -7.95
C GLU A 75 -21.26 2.00 -8.26
N ALA A 76 -20.23 2.86 -8.18
CA ALA A 76 -20.32 4.30 -8.43
C ALA A 76 -20.13 4.70 -9.90
N ASP A 77 -19.41 3.90 -10.70
CA ASP A 77 -19.26 4.13 -12.15
C ASP A 77 -20.58 3.84 -12.89
N GLY A 78 -21.43 2.97 -12.31
CA GLY A 78 -22.68 2.52 -12.93
C GLY A 78 -22.46 1.38 -13.92
N PRO A 79 -23.54 0.74 -14.42
CA PRO A 79 -23.47 -0.33 -15.41
C PRO A 79 -22.95 0.13 -16.78
#